data_AF-A0A7D8AHR4-F1
#
_entry.id   AF-A0A7D8AHR4-F1
#
_cell.length_a   1.000
_cell.length_b   1.000
_cell.length_c   1.000
_cell.angle_alpha   90.00
_cell.angle_beta   90.00
_cell.angle_gamma   90.00
#
_symmetry.space_group_name_H-M   'P 1'
#
loop_
_entity.id
_entity.type
_entity.pdbx_description
1 polymer ?
#
loop_
_entity_poly.entity_id
_entity_poly.type
_entity_poly.pdbx_seq_one_letter_code
_entity_poly.pdbx_strand_id
1 'polypeptide(L)' 'MLPSDLLAFEHAHPRHNGDKEETIRATFGITPARYYVLLGRAARSIDGIRADPITARRVRTMGERARSRRVRIDAA' A
#
# COMPACT_ATOMS: atom_id res chain seq x y z
N MET A 1 -0.54 -8.27 12.14
CA MET A 1 -1.10 -7.13 11.39
C MET A 1 -2.02 -7.67 10.33
N LEU A 2 -3.29 -7.28 10.38
CA LEU A 2 -4.32 -7.79 9.48
C LEU A 2 -4.37 -6.96 8.18
N PRO A 3 -4.85 -7.54 7.06
CA PRO A 3 -5.08 -6.79 5.83
C PRO A 3 -5.97 -5.55 6.00
N SER A 4 -6.93 -5.62 6.93
CA SER A 4 -7.83 -4.52 7.29
C SER A 4 -7.07 -3.34 7.91
N ASP A 5 -6.14 -3.60 8.84
CA ASP A 5 -5.40 -2.56 9.55
C ASP A 5 -4.56 -1.72 8.58
N LEU A 6 -3.93 -2.40 7.61
CA LEU A 6 -3.13 -1.78 6.57
C LEU A 6 -3.97 -0.85 5.67
N LEU A 7 -5.15 -1.32 5.25
CA LEU A 7 -6.04 -0.56 4.37
C LEU A 7 -6.72 0.59 5.11
N ALA A 8 -7.12 0.39 6.37
CA ALA A 8 -7.68 1.44 7.21
C ALA A 8 -6.67 2.57 7.44
N PHE A 9 -5.41 2.22 7.71
CA PHE A 9 -4.34 3.21 7.82
C PHE A 9 -4.13 3.96 6.51
N GLU A 10 -4.11 3.27 5.37
CA GLU A 10 -3.93 3.90 4.06
C GLU A 10 -5.10 4.85 3.72
N HIS A 11 -6.32 4.47 4.07
CA HIS A 11 -7.51 5.31 3.90
C HIS A 11 -7.37 6.63 4.65
N ALA A 12 -6.89 6.59 5.89
CA ALA A 12 -6.67 7.77 6.73
C ALA A 12 -5.48 8.64 6.28
N HIS A 13 -4.52 8.06 5.55
CA HIS A 13 -3.28 8.73 5.12
C HIS A 13 -3.14 8.73 3.59
N PRO A 14 -3.99 9.47 2.85
CA PRO A 14 -4.02 9.41 1.38
C PRO A 14 -2.79 10.02 0.69
N ARG A 15 -1.95 10.75 1.41
CA ARG A 15 -0.74 11.40 0.88
C ARG A 15 0.53 10.71 1.38
N HIS A 16 1.47 10.44 0.47
CA HIS A 16 2.81 9.99 0.83
C HIS A 16 3.68 11.21 1.18
N ASN A 17 3.88 11.48 2.47
CA ASN A 17 4.77 12.51 2.99
C ASN A 17 5.67 11.93 4.11
N GLY A 18 6.69 12.68 4.53
CA GLY A 18 7.60 12.25 5.60
C GLY A 18 6.89 11.91 6.91
N ASP A 19 5.84 12.66 7.25
CA ASP A 19 5.02 12.42 8.45
C ASP A 19 4.31 11.05 8.41
N LYS A 20 3.79 10.65 7.25
CA LYS A 20 3.20 9.31 7.06
C LYS A 20 4.25 8.22 7.25
N GLU A 21 5.47 8.41 6.75
CA GLU A 21 6.54 7.44 6.94
C GLU A 21 6.95 7.28 8.40
N GLU A 22 7.02 8.38 9.14
CA GLU A 22 7.28 8.35 10.58
C GLU A 22 6.13 7.66 11.33
N THR A 23 4.90 7.98 10.96
CA THR A 23 3.71 7.34 11.55
C THR A 23 3.66 5.85 11.25
N ILE A 24 4.09 5.40 10.06
CA ILE A 24 4.25 3.98 9.72
C ILE A 24 5.25 3.31 10.67
N ARG A 25 6.41 3.94 10.90
CA ARG A 25 7.44 3.42 11.81
C ARG A 25 6.89 3.30 13.23
N ALA A 26 6.24 4.35 13.73
CA ALA A 26 5.67 4.40 15.08
C ALA A 26 4.52 3.40 15.28
N THR A 27 3.62 3.25 14.30
CA THR A 27 2.40 2.44 14.43
C THR A 27 2.68 0.95 14.21
N PHE A 28 3.54 0.61 13.24
CA PHE A 28 3.70 -0.77 12.79
C PHE A 28 5.08 -1.35 13.09
N GLY A 29 6.04 -0.56 13.57
CA GLY A 29 7.39 -1.02 13.88
C GLY A 29 8.17 -1.55 12.67
N ILE A 30 7.77 -1.15 11.45
CA ILE A 30 8.38 -1.60 10.20
C ILE A 30 8.82 -0.42 9.35
N THR A 31 9.74 -0.69 8.42
CA THR A 31 10.16 0.30 7.44
C THR A 31 9.01 0.67 6.49
N PRO A 32 8.95 1.91 5.97
CA PRO A 32 7.97 2.31 4.97
C PRO A 32 7.96 1.40 3.73
N ALA A 33 9.14 0.96 3.28
CA ALA A 33 9.26 0.02 2.18
C ALA A 33 8.54 -1.31 2.46
N ARG A 34 8.74 -1.89 3.66
CA ARG A 34 8.06 -3.11 4.06
C ARG A 34 6.55 -2.91 4.20
N TYR A 35 6.12 -1.75 4.70
CA TYR A 35 4.71 -1.38 4.77
C TYR A 35 4.05 -1.43 3.39
N TYR A 36 4.61 -0.77 2.37
CA TYR A 36 4.01 -0.74 1.03
C TYR A 36 3.97 -2.12 0.34
N VAL A 37 4.94 -2.99 0.63
CA VAL A 37 4.90 -4.39 0.18
C VAL A 37 3.71 -5.13 0.80
N LEU A 38 3.51 -5.00 2.11
CA LEU A 38 2.41 -5.65 2.83
C LEU A 38 1.05 -5.06 2.43
N LEU A 39 0.95 -3.74 2.31
CA LEU A 39 -0.25 -3.04 1.82
C LEU A 39 -0.66 -3.56 0.43
N GLY A 40 0.32 -3.73 -0.46
CA GLY A 40 0.06 -4.32 -1.77
C GLY A 40 -0.48 -5.74 -1.69
N ARG A 41 0.00 -6.57 -0.75
CA ARG A 41 -0.52 -7.94 -0.53
C ARG A 41 -1.93 -7.91 0.06
N ALA A 42 -2.17 -7.06 1.05
CA ALA A 42 -3.49 -6.86 1.67
C ALA A 42 -4.54 -6.43 0.64
N ALA A 43 -4.19 -5.51 -0.26
CA ALA A 43 -5.09 -5.05 -1.31
C ALA A 43 -5.48 -6.14 -2.35
N ARG A 44 -4.81 -7.28 -2.36
CA ARG A 44 -5.12 -8.45 -3.21
C ARG A 44 -5.75 -9.60 -2.44
N SER A 45 -5.79 -9.56 -1.11
CA SER A 45 -6.42 -10.63 -0.33
C SER A 45 -7.93 -10.45 -0.27
N ILE A 46 -8.65 -11.57 -0.12
CA ILE A 46 -10.11 -11.56 0.05
C ILE A 46 -10.50 -10.72 1.27
N ASP A 47 -9.78 -10.87 2.38
CA ASP A 47 -10.05 -10.13 3.62
C ASP A 47 -9.85 -8.62 3.45
N GLY A 48 -8.80 -8.20 2.74
CA GLY A 48 -8.55 -6.79 2.48
C GLY A 48 -9.61 -6.18 1.55
N ILE A 49 -10.00 -6.92 0.51
CA ILE A 49 -11.06 -6.48 -0.40
C ILE A 49 -12.41 -6.38 0.34
N ARG A 50 -12.72 -7.31 1.24
CA ARG A 50 -13.95 -7.25 2.06
C ARG A 50 -13.93 -6.08 3.05
N ALA A 51 -12.78 -5.76 3.62
CA ALA A 51 -12.63 -4.70 4.60
C ALA A 51 -12.72 -3.29 4.00
N ASP A 52 -11.99 -3.02 2.91
CA ASP A 52 -12.06 -1.73 2.19
C ASP A 52 -11.83 -1.94 0.68
N PRO A 53 -12.92 -2.19 -0.09
CA PRO A 53 -12.83 -2.43 -1.53
C PRO A 53 -12.24 -1.25 -2.32
N ILE A 54 -12.49 -0.02 -1.86
CA ILE A 54 -12.11 1.20 -2.58
C ILE A 54 -10.61 1.45 -2.43
N THR A 55 -10.10 1.39 -1.20
CA THR A 55 -8.66 1.53 -0.93
C THR A 55 -7.89 0.38 -1.54
N ALA A 56 -8.39 -0.86 -1.43
CA ALA A 56 -7.78 -2.03 -2.07
C ALA A 56 -7.68 -1.87 -3.60
N ARG A 57 -8.71 -1.31 -4.25
CA ARG A 57 -8.65 -1.00 -5.70
C ARG A 57 -7.61 0.07 -6.01
N ARG A 58 -7.60 1.19 -5.27
CA ARG A 58 -6.63 2.29 -5.48
C ARG A 58 -5.19 1.80 -5.37
N VAL A 59 -4.87 1.04 -4.32
CA VAL A 59 -3.53 0.47 -4.08
C VAL A 59 -3.11 -0.43 -5.25
N ARG A 60 -4.00 -1.31 -5.73
CA ARG A 60 -3.71 -2.18 -6.89
C ARG A 60 -3.39 -1.38 -8.15
N THR A 61 -4.21 -0.38 -8.47
CA THR A 61 -4.01 0.47 -9.65
C THR A 61 -2.70 1.28 -9.58
N MET A 62 -2.32 1.78 -8.40
CA MET A 62 -1.02 2.47 -8.24
C MET A 62 0.16 1.52 -8.45
N GLY A 63 0.08 0.30 -7.92
CA GLY A 63 1.12 -0.72 -8.12
C GLY A 63 1.29 -1.16 -9.57
N GLU A 64 0.19 -1.30 -10.31
CA GLU A 64 0.20 -1.63 -11.75
C GLU A 64 0.91 -0.54 -12.56
N ARG A 65 0.58 0.75 -12.32
CA ARG A 65 1.24 1.88 -12.98
C ARG A 65 2.74 1.94 -12.71
N ALA A 66 3.17 1.62 -11.48
CA ALA A 66 4.58 1.56 -11.12
C ALA A 66 5.32 0.43 -11.86
N ARG A 67 4.69 -0.74 -12.01
CA ARG A 67 5.27 -1.86 -12.78
C ARG A 67 5.35 -1.55 -14.27
N SER A 68 4.31 -0.96 -14.87
CA SER A 68 4.30 -0.56 -16.29
C SER A 68 5.31 0.56 -16.60
N ARG A 69 5.77 1.32 -15.60
CA ARG A 69 6.89 2.26 -15.76
C ARG A 69 8.25 1.55 -15.74
N ARG A 70 8.46 0.57 -14.86
CA ARG A 70 9.71 -0.21 -14.81
C ARG A 70 9.96 -1.03 -16.07
N VAL A 71 8.94 -1.75 -16.57
CA VAL A 71 9.05 -2.54 -17.81
C VAL A 71 9.46 -1.68 -19.02
N ARG A 72 9.11 -0.39 -19.04
CA ARG A 72 9.52 0.53 -20.10
C ARG A 72 10.95 1.04 -19.98
N ILE A 73 11.52 1.07 -18.77
CA ILE A 73 12.92 1.47 -18.55
C ILE A 73 13.84 0.29 -18.84
N ASP A 74 13.44 -0.94 -18.49
CA ASP A 74 14.25 -2.15 -18.72
C ASP A 74 14.25 -2.61 -20.19
N ALA A 75 13.36 -2.07 -21.03
CA ALA A 75 13.22 -2.39 -22.45
C ALA A 75 13.86 -1.33 -23.39
N ALA A 76 14.63 -0.39 -22.84
CA ALA A 76 15.35 0.66 -23.54
C ALA A 76 16.86 0.49 -23.35
#